data_AF-A0A957C4H4-F1
#
_entry.id   AF-A0A957C4H4-F1
#
_cell.length_a   1.000
_cell.length_b   1.000
_cell.length_c   1.000
_cell.angle_alpha   90.00
_cell.angle_beta   90.00
_cell.angle_gamma   90.00
#
_symmetry.space_group_name_H-M   'P 1'
#
loop_
_entity.id
_entity.type
_entity.pdbx_description
1 polymer ?
#
loop_
_entity_poly.entity_id
_entity_poly.type
_entity_poly.pdbx_seq_one_letter_code
_entity_poly.pdbx_strand_id
1 'polypeptide(L)'
;ETPENHPEEPVIVQPGLEICATCHEITYQEWQVSAHGNAEIECTSCHDPHKQVLRLETAEALCTNCHQEARTDYSHVSHEGETCSDCHWHRGTFDMDVHLITGELGTSGHDAQVETLACIDCHSNLDDTVVSAESEVVSEMELRLVTQELETEVANVRAQGQNEAAVRLIQGVVVGLAFGAVLAFLFMRLRPGRRVRE
;
A
#
# COMPACT_ATOMS: atom_id res chain seq x y z
N GLU A 1 -21.67 11.58 39.94
CA GLU A 1 -22.97 10.99 40.34
C GLU A 1 -23.86 10.97 39.12
N THR A 2 -24.62 9.89 38.91
CA THR A 2 -25.51 9.75 37.75
C THR A 2 -26.75 10.63 37.98
N PRO A 3 -27.18 11.48 37.02
CA PRO A 3 -28.30 12.38 37.21
C PRO A 3 -29.60 11.64 37.56
N GLU A 4 -30.47 12.31 38.33
CA GLU A 4 -31.75 11.78 38.83
C GLU A 4 -32.72 11.32 37.71
N ASN A 5 -32.48 11.77 36.47
CA ASN A 5 -33.27 11.44 35.28
C ASN A 5 -32.56 10.48 34.31
N HIS A 6 -31.57 9.72 34.77
CA HIS A 6 -30.90 8.72 33.94
C HIS A 6 -31.79 7.47 33.80
N PRO A 7 -32.10 7.00 32.58
CA PRO A 7 -32.90 5.80 32.36
C PRO A 7 -32.30 4.56 33.05
N GLU A 8 -33.15 3.71 33.64
CA GLU A 8 -32.74 2.46 34.29
C GLU A 8 -32.25 1.41 33.28
N GLU A 9 -32.75 1.48 32.05
CA GLU A 9 -32.40 0.59 30.96
C GLU A 9 -31.45 1.30 29.98
N PRO A 10 -30.41 0.62 29.43
CA PRO A 10 -29.52 1.24 28.46
C PRO A 10 -30.33 1.80 27.31
N VAL A 11 -30.21 3.10 27.05
CA VAL A 11 -30.77 3.68 25.83
C VAL A 11 -30.07 3.00 24.68
N ILE A 12 -30.83 2.24 23.88
CA ILE A 12 -30.36 1.72 22.61
C ILE A 12 -30.23 2.93 21.68
N VAL A 13 -29.06 3.55 21.70
CA VAL A 13 -28.66 4.48 20.65
C VAL A 13 -28.62 3.62 19.40
N GLN A 14 -29.52 3.88 18.45
CA GLN A 14 -29.34 3.38 17.08
C GLN A 14 -28.25 4.27 16.48
N PRO A 15 -26.97 3.84 16.47
CA PRO A 15 -25.86 4.64 16.01
C PRO A 15 -25.74 4.53 14.48
N GLY A 16 -26.87 4.34 13.80
CA GLY A 16 -26.91 4.10 12.37
C GLY A 16 -26.21 5.24 11.65
N LEU A 17 -25.34 4.91 10.71
CA LEU A 17 -24.56 5.88 9.93
C LEU A 17 -25.43 6.98 9.31
N GLU A 18 -26.70 6.67 9.04
CA GLU A 18 -27.68 7.57 8.46
C GLU A 18 -27.99 8.78 9.35
N ILE A 19 -27.98 8.63 10.69
CA ILE A 19 -28.24 9.79 11.56
C ILE A 19 -27.10 10.79 11.48
N CYS A 20 -25.86 10.30 11.39
CA CYS A 20 -24.67 11.13 11.21
C CYS A 20 -24.75 11.88 9.87
N ALA A 21 -25.15 11.19 8.81
CA ALA A 21 -25.28 11.73 7.46
C ALA A 21 -26.31 12.86 7.33
N THR A 22 -27.29 12.95 8.24
CA THR A 22 -28.28 14.05 8.21
C THR A 22 -27.66 15.44 8.42
N CYS A 23 -26.49 15.51 9.06
CA CYS A 23 -25.76 16.75 9.30
C CYS A 23 -24.34 16.72 8.72
N HIS A 24 -23.69 15.56 8.70
CA HIS A 24 -22.33 15.37 8.19
C HIS A 24 -22.35 14.72 6.80
N GLU A 25 -23.06 15.34 5.86
CA GLU A 25 -23.26 14.77 4.51
C GLU A 25 -21.93 14.53 3.79
N ILE A 26 -21.05 15.53 3.72
CA ILE A 26 -19.75 15.39 3.02
C ILE A 26 -18.89 14.31 3.67
N THR A 27 -18.73 14.36 4.98
CA THR A 27 -17.97 13.35 5.73
C THR A 27 -18.51 11.95 5.51
N TYR A 28 -19.83 11.79 5.46
CA TYR A 28 -20.46 10.50 5.18
C TYR A 28 -20.20 10.02 3.74
N GLN A 29 -20.20 10.91 2.76
CA GLN A 29 -19.89 10.57 1.36
C GLN A 29 -18.41 10.18 1.18
N GLU A 30 -17.50 10.93 1.80
CA GLU A 30 -16.07 10.61 1.82
C GLU A 30 -15.82 9.26 2.52
N TRP A 31 -16.39 9.07 3.71
CA TRP A 31 -16.27 7.81 4.45
C TRP A 31 -16.80 6.62 3.65
N GLN A 32 -17.94 6.76 2.96
CA GLN A 32 -18.55 5.69 2.15
C GLN A 32 -17.60 5.12 1.11
N VAL A 33 -16.75 5.96 0.50
CA VAL A 33 -15.80 5.52 -0.54
C VAL A 33 -14.48 5.02 0.04
N SER A 34 -14.24 5.22 1.33
CA SER A 34 -13.03 4.76 2.02
C SER A 34 -13.00 3.24 2.20
N ALA A 35 -11.82 2.70 2.52
CA ALA A 35 -11.70 1.30 2.94
C ALA A 35 -12.53 0.98 4.20
N HIS A 36 -12.68 1.95 5.11
CA HIS A 36 -13.48 1.78 6.33
C HIS A 36 -14.98 1.80 6.04
N GLY A 37 -15.42 2.61 5.09
CA GLY A 37 -16.79 2.60 4.58
C GLY A 37 -17.16 1.28 3.92
N ASN A 38 -16.27 0.77 3.05
CA ASN A 38 -16.43 -0.54 2.43
C ASN A 38 -16.47 -1.71 3.43
N ALA A 39 -15.86 -1.52 4.61
CA ALA A 39 -15.87 -2.49 5.71
C ALA A 39 -16.99 -2.22 6.74
N GLU A 40 -17.89 -1.27 6.46
CA GLU A 40 -19.04 -0.90 7.31
C GLU A 40 -18.64 -0.53 8.75
N ILE A 41 -17.45 0.07 8.93
CA ILE A 41 -16.98 0.51 10.24
C ILE A 41 -17.71 1.79 10.68
N GLU A 42 -18.56 1.67 11.69
CA GLU A 42 -19.37 2.80 12.16
C GLU A 42 -18.54 3.99 12.65
N CYS A 43 -19.06 5.22 12.46
CA CYS A 43 -18.43 6.45 12.97
C CYS A 43 -18.13 6.37 14.47
N THR A 44 -19.01 5.70 15.22
CA THR A 44 -18.91 5.55 16.67
C THR A 44 -17.80 4.58 17.11
N SER A 45 -17.20 3.84 16.19
CA SER A 45 -16.03 3.00 16.42
C SER A 45 -14.78 3.86 16.70
N CYS A 46 -14.70 5.02 16.05
CA CYS A 46 -13.57 5.94 16.14
C CYS A 46 -13.88 7.15 17.03
N HIS A 47 -15.11 7.67 16.99
CA HIS A 47 -15.51 8.89 17.70
C HIS A 47 -16.49 8.63 18.85
N ASP A 48 -16.36 9.43 19.91
CA ASP A 48 -17.40 9.62 20.92
C ASP A 48 -18.38 10.71 20.41
N PRO A 49 -19.63 10.36 20.08
CA PRO A 49 -20.59 11.31 19.49
C PRO A 49 -21.09 12.37 20.48
N HIS A 50 -20.84 12.25 21.78
CA HIS A 50 -21.24 13.28 22.76
C HIS A 50 -20.09 14.23 23.07
N LYS A 51 -18.88 13.69 23.20
CA LYS A 51 -17.69 14.48 23.50
C LYS A 51 -17.04 15.07 22.25
N GLN A 52 -17.39 14.56 21.08
CA GLN A 52 -16.84 14.98 19.79
C GLN A 52 -15.30 14.84 19.76
N VAL A 53 -14.81 13.76 20.36
CA VAL A 53 -13.38 13.39 20.41
C VAL A 53 -13.19 11.96 19.93
N LEU A 54 -11.94 11.55 19.68
CA LEU A 54 -11.61 10.16 19.46
C LEU A 54 -11.92 9.31 20.70
N ARG A 55 -12.28 8.04 20.50
CA ARG A 55 -12.55 7.12 21.61
C ARG A 55 -11.31 6.79 22.43
N LEU A 56 -10.14 6.82 21.80
CA LEU A 56 -8.85 6.64 22.44
C LEU A 56 -8.11 7.96 22.51
N GLU A 57 -7.09 8.01 23.38
CA GLU A 57 -6.37 9.23 23.73
C GLU A 57 -5.64 9.87 22.54
N THR A 58 -5.15 9.06 21.60
CA THR A 58 -4.43 9.53 20.41
C THR A 58 -4.96 8.83 19.15
N ALA A 59 -4.81 9.49 18.00
CA ALA A 59 -5.10 8.90 16.70
C ALA A 59 -4.27 7.63 16.48
N GLU A 60 -2.98 7.65 16.86
CA GLU A 60 -2.09 6.51 16.75
C GLU A 60 -2.61 5.29 17.53
N ALA A 61 -3.03 5.48 18.79
CA ALA A 61 -3.59 4.39 19.60
C ALA A 61 -4.88 3.83 19.00
N LEU A 62 -5.70 4.69 18.39
CA LEU A 62 -6.95 4.29 17.73
C LEU A 62 -6.69 3.46 16.48
N CYS A 63 -5.82 3.95 15.58
CA CYS A 63 -5.51 3.30 14.32
C CYS A 63 -4.84 1.93 14.55
N THR A 64 -3.85 1.89 15.44
CA THR A 64 -3.09 0.66 15.75
C THR A 64 -3.89 -0.37 16.56
N ASN A 65 -5.06 0.00 17.09
CA ASN A 65 -5.96 -0.98 17.72
C ASN A 65 -6.42 -2.06 16.72
N CYS A 66 -6.57 -1.68 15.45
CA CYS A 66 -6.89 -2.59 14.34
C CYS A 66 -5.68 -2.82 13.42
N HIS A 67 -4.93 -1.77 13.07
CA HIS A 67 -3.78 -1.84 12.16
C HIS A 67 -2.46 -2.12 12.92
N GLN A 68 -2.30 -3.35 13.40
CA GLN A 68 -1.18 -3.74 14.27
C GLN A 68 0.11 -4.05 13.50
N GLU A 69 0.03 -4.25 12.18
CA GLU A 69 1.20 -4.55 11.36
C GLU A 69 1.98 -3.28 11.04
N ALA A 70 3.27 -3.27 11.40
CA ALA A 70 4.17 -2.18 11.06
C ALA A 70 4.34 -2.06 9.54
N ARG A 71 4.29 -0.82 9.05
CA ARG A 71 4.53 -0.49 7.65
C ARG A 71 6.02 -0.18 7.47
N THR A 72 6.62 -0.74 6.42
CA THR A 72 8.06 -0.62 6.15
C THR A 72 8.36 0.13 4.86
N ASP A 73 7.35 0.74 4.23
CA ASP A 73 7.58 1.62 3.10
C ASP A 73 8.22 2.94 3.55
N TYR A 74 8.86 3.62 2.60
CA TYR A 74 9.65 4.82 2.84
C TYR A 74 8.89 5.89 3.64
N SER A 75 7.60 6.10 3.33
CA SER A 75 6.82 7.15 3.98
C SER A 75 6.61 6.87 5.47
N HIS A 76 6.31 5.63 5.84
CA HIS A 76 6.09 5.27 7.25
C HIS A 76 7.38 5.23 8.06
N VAL A 77 8.51 4.79 7.48
CA VAL A 77 9.79 4.73 8.20
C VAL A 77 10.50 6.09 8.29
N SER A 78 10.19 7.03 7.40
CA SER A 78 10.83 8.36 7.40
C SER A 78 10.07 9.40 8.23
N HIS A 79 8.84 9.09 8.65
CA HIS A 79 7.96 10.00 9.40
C HIS A 79 7.55 9.40 10.75
N GLU A 80 8.51 8.87 11.52
CA GLU A 80 8.26 8.23 12.82
C GLU A 80 7.68 9.19 13.89
N GLY A 81 7.73 10.51 13.65
CA GLY A 81 7.17 11.54 14.54
C GLY A 81 5.75 11.99 14.18
N GLU A 82 5.24 11.58 13.02
CA GLU A 82 3.90 11.94 12.56
C GLU A 82 2.89 10.85 12.94
N THR A 83 1.63 11.25 13.10
CA THR A 83 0.54 10.33 13.41
C THR A 83 -0.14 9.83 12.14
N CYS A 84 -0.81 8.67 12.22
CA CYS A 84 -1.60 8.12 11.12
C CYS A 84 -2.53 9.15 10.44
N SER A 85 -3.16 10.03 11.24
CA SER A 85 -4.10 11.03 10.75
C SER A 85 -3.46 12.20 10.02
N ASP A 86 -2.16 12.44 10.18
CA ASP A 86 -1.48 13.57 9.54
C ASP A 86 -1.33 13.37 8.02
N CYS A 87 -1.40 12.12 7.56
CA CYS A 87 -1.40 11.78 6.13
C CYS A 87 -2.71 11.12 5.68
N HIS A 88 -3.24 10.14 6.42
CA HIS A 88 -4.40 9.37 5.96
C HIS A 88 -5.73 10.08 6.20
N TRP A 89 -5.86 10.88 7.25
CA TRP A 89 -7.04 11.71 7.53
C TRP A 89 -6.66 13.20 7.47
N HIS A 90 -5.71 13.52 6.59
CA HIS A 90 -5.24 14.88 6.45
C HIS A 90 -6.39 15.76 5.97
N ARG A 91 -6.60 16.85 6.70
CA ARG A 91 -7.47 17.93 6.25
C ARG A 91 -6.57 19.09 5.87
N GLY A 92 -6.69 19.52 4.62
CA GLY A 92 -6.09 20.79 4.20
C GLY A 92 -6.61 21.94 5.05
N THR A 93 -5.98 23.11 4.93
CA THR A 93 -6.44 24.31 5.63
C THR A 93 -7.88 24.63 5.25
N PHE A 94 -8.82 24.42 6.18
CA PHE A 94 -10.20 24.83 6.02
C PHE A 94 -10.28 26.35 6.14
N ASP A 95 -10.47 27.02 5.01
CA ASP A 95 -10.68 28.46 4.98
C ASP A 95 -12.15 28.77 5.33
N MET A 96 -12.36 29.19 6.57
CA MET A 96 -13.67 29.62 7.07
C MET A 96 -14.24 30.80 6.28
N ASP A 97 -13.41 31.70 5.76
CA ASP A 97 -13.86 32.85 4.99
C ASP A 97 -14.40 32.40 3.63
N VAL A 98 -13.70 31.47 2.97
CA VAL A 98 -14.19 30.82 1.75
C VAL A 98 -15.50 30.10 2.02
N HIS A 99 -15.58 29.28 3.08
CA HIS A 99 -16.81 28.57 3.45
C HIS A 99 -18.01 29.52 3.64
N LEU A 100 -17.81 30.63 4.35
CA LEU A 100 -18.86 31.62 4.61
C LEU A 100 -19.30 32.39 3.35
N ILE A 101 -18.42 32.54 2.36
CA ILE A 101 -18.70 33.28 1.12
C ILE A 101 -19.33 32.37 0.06
N THR A 102 -18.84 31.15 -0.10
CA THR A 102 -19.26 30.24 -1.17
C THR A 102 -20.33 29.25 -0.72
N GLY A 103 -20.46 29.01 0.58
CA GLY A 103 -21.26 27.90 1.13
C GLY A 103 -20.65 26.53 0.84
N GLU A 104 -19.43 26.47 0.29
CA GLU A 104 -18.74 25.24 0.00
C GLU A 104 -18.29 24.61 1.32
N LEU A 105 -18.87 23.47 1.66
CA LEU A 105 -18.36 22.64 2.74
C LEU A 105 -17.07 22.00 2.19
N GLY A 106 -15.92 22.45 2.68
CA GLY A 106 -14.63 21.85 2.33
C GLY A 106 -14.56 20.36 2.67
N THR A 107 -13.60 19.66 2.09
CA THR A 107 -13.39 18.22 2.33
C THR A 107 -13.05 17.98 3.80
N SER A 108 -13.51 16.85 4.32
CA SER A 108 -13.25 16.46 5.71
C SER A 108 -12.13 15.42 5.84
N GLY A 109 -11.58 14.93 4.72
CA GLY A 109 -10.49 13.96 4.65
C GLY A 109 -10.88 12.55 5.09
N HIS A 110 -12.19 12.26 5.18
CA HIS A 110 -12.68 10.98 5.73
C HIS A 110 -12.72 9.84 4.70
N ASP A 111 -12.20 10.06 3.48
CA ASP A 111 -11.99 9.03 2.46
C ASP A 111 -10.70 8.21 2.69
N ALA A 112 -9.88 8.62 3.66
CA ALA A 112 -8.65 7.97 4.10
C ALA A 112 -7.49 7.95 3.07
N GLN A 113 -7.63 8.69 1.96
CA GLN A 113 -6.62 8.71 0.90
C GLN A 113 -5.51 9.71 1.19
N VAL A 114 -4.28 9.28 0.95
CA VAL A 114 -3.12 10.17 1.05
C VAL A 114 -2.98 10.93 -0.25
N GLU A 115 -3.40 12.19 -0.23
CA GLU A 115 -3.20 13.12 -1.35
C GLU A 115 -1.87 13.87 -1.22
N THR A 116 -1.36 14.39 -2.35
CA THR A 116 -0.14 15.22 -2.36
C THR A 116 -0.24 16.44 -1.45
N LEU A 117 -1.46 16.92 -1.17
CA LEU A 117 -1.73 18.06 -0.30
C LEU A 117 -1.17 17.84 1.12
N ALA A 118 -1.30 16.62 1.67
CA ALA A 118 -0.77 16.28 2.98
C ALA A 118 0.75 16.47 3.07
N CYS A 119 1.46 16.08 2.01
CA CYS A 119 2.91 16.25 1.94
C CYS A 119 3.29 17.73 1.87
N ILE A 120 2.66 18.50 0.97
CA ILE A 120 3.05 19.90 0.74
C ILE A 120 2.66 20.81 1.90
N ASP A 121 1.61 20.53 2.65
CA ASP A 121 1.22 21.38 3.79
C ASP A 121 2.30 21.41 4.88
N CYS A 122 2.98 20.29 5.13
CA CYS A 122 4.15 20.25 6.00
C CYS A 122 5.42 20.72 5.26
N HIS A 123 5.74 20.11 4.12
CA HIS A 123 7.00 20.37 3.42
C HIS A 123 7.13 21.78 2.82
N SER A 124 6.04 22.52 2.64
CA SER A 124 6.09 23.93 2.22
C SER A 124 6.54 24.88 3.33
N ASN A 125 6.44 24.45 4.59
CA ASN A 125 6.79 25.22 5.78
C ASN A 125 8.13 24.77 6.40
N LEU A 126 8.74 23.70 5.89
CA LEU A 126 10.08 23.28 6.28
C LEU A 126 11.08 24.17 5.53
N ASP A 127 11.64 25.17 6.22
CA ASP A 127 12.85 25.87 5.76
C ASP A 127 13.92 24.83 5.38
N ASP A 128 14.78 25.15 4.40
CA ASP A 128 15.88 24.32 3.83
C ASP A 128 16.88 23.72 4.85
N THR A 129 16.63 23.85 6.15
CA THR A 129 17.49 23.43 7.28
C THR A 129 17.30 21.98 7.74
N VAL A 130 16.26 21.26 7.30
CA VAL A 130 15.99 19.88 7.76
C VAL A 130 16.93 18.82 7.14
N VAL A 131 17.76 19.19 6.16
CA VAL A 131 18.79 18.27 5.61
C VAL A 131 19.99 18.08 6.58
N SER A 132 19.94 18.62 7.80
CA SER A 132 21.07 18.59 8.76
C SER A 132 20.83 17.77 10.04
N ALA A 133 19.74 17.00 10.16
CA ALA A 133 19.53 16.12 11.31
C ALA A 133 20.03 14.70 10.99
N GLU A 134 21.30 14.46 11.31
CA GLU A 134 21.88 13.16 11.68
C GLU A 134 21.38 11.92 10.90
N SER A 135 21.36 11.98 9.56
CA SER A 135 21.67 10.77 8.81
C SER A 135 23.17 10.59 8.95
N GLU A 136 23.57 9.50 9.59
CA GLU A 136 24.92 8.97 9.48
C GLU A 136 25.27 9.05 7.99
N VAL A 137 26.22 9.92 7.64
CA VAL A 137 26.65 10.10 6.25
C VAL A 137 27.28 8.78 5.86
N VAL A 138 26.43 7.85 5.39
CA VAL A 138 26.85 6.69 4.61
C VAL A 138 27.58 7.35 3.45
N SER A 139 28.90 7.29 3.51
CA SER A 139 29.73 8.04 2.59
C SER A 139 29.26 7.71 1.17
N GLU A 140 29.25 8.67 0.24
CA GLU A 140 28.89 8.38 -1.16
C GLU A 140 29.66 7.15 -1.70
N MET A 141 30.84 6.91 -1.15
CA MET A 141 31.65 5.72 -1.39
C MET A 141 30.98 4.42 -0.90
N GLU A 142 30.44 4.37 0.31
CA GLU A 142 29.73 3.20 0.83
C GLU A 142 28.45 2.90 0.06
N LEU A 143 27.66 3.94 -0.28
CA LEU A 143 26.49 3.78 -1.13
C LEU A 143 26.87 3.28 -2.55
N ARG A 144 27.97 3.77 -3.12
CA ARG A 144 28.50 3.27 -4.39
C ARG A 144 28.97 1.82 -4.30
N LEU A 145 29.60 1.44 -3.19
CA LEU A 145 30.07 0.07 -2.97
C LEU A 145 28.89 -0.90 -2.88
N VAL A 146 27.86 -0.55 -2.09
CA VAL A 146 26.62 -1.35 -2.00
C VAL A 146 25.93 -1.46 -3.36
N THR A 147 25.85 -0.36 -4.11
CA THR A 147 25.26 -0.38 -5.46
C THR A 147 26.05 -1.27 -6.41
N GLN A 148 27.38 -1.17 -6.41
CA GLN A 148 28.26 -1.99 -7.25
C GLN A 148 28.18 -3.48 -6.88
N GLU A 149 28.06 -3.80 -5.59
CA GLU A 149 27.90 -5.17 -5.12
C GLU A 149 26.57 -5.77 -5.62
N LEU A 150 25.46 -5.05 -5.45
CA LEU A 150 24.15 -5.47 -5.97
C LEU A 150 24.16 -5.65 -7.50
N GLU A 151 24.77 -4.74 -8.24
CA GLU A 151 24.89 -4.86 -9.69
C GLU A 151 25.69 -6.10 -10.10
N THR A 152 26.74 -6.42 -9.35
CA THR A 152 27.56 -7.61 -9.56
C THR A 152 26.78 -8.88 -9.25
N GLU A 153 26.00 -8.89 -8.18
CA GLU A 153 25.12 -10.02 -7.82
C GLU A 153 24.07 -10.28 -8.91
N VAL A 154 23.39 -9.22 -9.37
CA VAL A 154 22.41 -9.32 -10.47
C VAL A 154 23.06 -9.83 -11.76
N ALA A 155 24.27 -9.36 -12.09
CA ALA A 155 25.01 -9.83 -13.26
C ALA A 155 25.35 -11.32 -13.15
N ASN A 156 25.78 -11.78 -11.97
CA ASN A 156 26.10 -13.19 -11.71
C ASN A 156 24.86 -14.08 -11.83
N VAL A 157 23.73 -13.68 -11.24
CA VAL A 157 22.46 -14.42 -11.34
C VAL A 157 21.98 -14.52 -12.78
N ARG A 158 22.09 -13.43 -13.57
CA ARG A 158 21.76 -13.47 -15.01
C ARG A 158 22.68 -14.40 -15.79
N ALA A 159 23.99 -14.36 -15.54
CA ALA A 159 24.95 -15.25 -16.20
C ALA A 159 24.70 -16.72 -15.85
N GLN A 160 24.38 -17.04 -14.60
CA GLN A 160 23.97 -18.39 -14.20
C GLN A 160 22.71 -18.85 -14.93
N GLY A 161 21.68 -18.00 -15.01
CA GLY A 161 20.44 -18.29 -15.75
C GLY A 161 20.69 -18.52 -17.25
N GLN A 162 21.56 -17.73 -17.88
CA GLN A 162 21.95 -17.93 -19.29
C GLN A 162 22.69 -19.24 -19.50
N ASN A 163 23.60 -19.61 -18.60
CA ASN A 163 24.32 -20.88 -18.68
C ASN A 163 23.38 -22.08 -18.51
N GLU A 164 22.44 -22.02 -17.57
CA GLU A 164 21.40 -23.06 -17.45
C GLU A 164 20.55 -23.18 -18.72
N ALA A 165 20.11 -22.05 -19.27
CA ALA A 165 19.32 -22.03 -20.49
C ALA A 165 20.10 -22.63 -21.68
N ALA A 166 21.38 -22.27 -21.83
CA ALA A 166 22.25 -22.80 -22.87
C ALA A 166 22.48 -24.31 -22.72
N VAL A 167 22.73 -24.80 -21.50
CA VAL A 167 22.91 -26.23 -21.24
C VAL A 167 21.63 -27.01 -21.55
N ARG A 168 20.45 -26.52 -21.14
CA ARG A 168 19.16 -27.15 -21.44
C ARG A 168 18.89 -27.22 -22.95
N LEU A 169 19.24 -26.16 -23.70
CA LEU A 169 19.13 -26.15 -25.16
C LEU A 169 20.05 -27.18 -25.83
N ILE A 170 21.32 -27.24 -25.41
CA ILE A 170 22.30 -28.22 -25.95
C ILE A 170 21.82 -29.64 -25.66
N GLN A 171 21.37 -29.91 -24.43
CA GLN A 171 20.82 -31.22 -24.07
C GLN A 171 19.61 -31.60 -24.93
N GLY A 172 18.69 -30.65 -25.16
CA GLY A 172 17.54 -30.84 -26.05
C GLY A 172 17.94 -31.19 -27.49
N VAL A 173 18.93 -30.49 -28.05
CA VAL A 173 19.45 -30.76 -29.39
C VAL A 173 20.10 -32.14 -29.47
N VAL A 174 20.95 -32.50 -28.49
CA VAL A 174 21.63 -33.81 -28.46
C VAL A 174 20.62 -34.96 -28.37
N VAL A 175 19.63 -34.86 -27.48
CA VAL A 175 18.57 -35.87 -27.33
C VAL A 175 17.74 -35.97 -28.60
N GLY A 176 17.37 -34.84 -29.21
CA GLY A 176 16.61 -34.79 -30.46
C GLY A 176 17.35 -35.45 -31.63
N LEU A 177 18.64 -35.16 -31.80
CA LEU A 177 19.48 -35.76 -32.84
C LEU A 177 19.65 -37.28 -32.63
N ALA A 178 19.88 -37.72 -31.39
CA ALA A 178 20.00 -39.14 -31.08
C ALA A 178 18.70 -39.89 -31.38
N PHE A 179 17.56 -39.36 -30.94
CA PHE A 179 16.25 -39.97 -31.19
C PHE A 179 15.91 -39.99 -32.69
N GLY A 180 16.17 -38.89 -33.40
CA GLY A 180 15.98 -38.81 -34.85
C GLY A 180 16.84 -39.82 -35.62
N ALA A 181 18.11 -40.00 -35.23
CA ALA A 181 19.00 -40.98 -35.83
C ALA A 181 18.52 -42.42 -35.62
N VAL A 182 18.03 -42.74 -34.41
CA VAL A 182 17.45 -44.06 -34.11
C VAL A 182 16.19 -44.32 -34.95
N LEU A 183 15.28 -43.35 -35.06
CA LEU A 183 14.08 -43.48 -35.89
C LEU A 183 14.43 -43.64 -37.38
N ALA A 184 15.38 -42.86 -37.89
CA ALA A 184 15.85 -42.97 -39.27
C ALA A 184 16.48 -44.34 -39.53
N PHE A 185 17.30 -44.85 -38.60
CA PHE A 185 17.90 -46.18 -38.70
C PHE A 185 16.84 -47.29 -38.71
N LEU A 186 15.86 -47.22 -37.80
CA LEU A 186 14.75 -48.18 -37.75
C LEU A 186 13.93 -48.13 -39.04
N PHE A 187 13.63 -46.93 -39.55
CA PHE A 187 12.89 -46.76 -40.80
C PHE A 187 13.65 -47.31 -42.02
N MET A 188 14.96 -47.08 -42.09
CA MET A 188 15.81 -47.65 -43.13
C MET A 188 15.89 -49.18 -43.05
N ARG A 189 15.91 -49.75 -41.85
CA ARG A 189 16.02 -51.20 -41.64
C ARG A 189 14.68 -51.93 -41.82
N LEU A 190 13.56 -51.28 -41.53
CA LEU A 190 12.22 -51.86 -41.63
C LEU A 190 11.57 -51.66 -43.01
N ARG A 191 12.19 -50.91 -43.94
CA ARG A 191 11.71 -50.79 -45.32
C ARG A 191 11.92 -52.10 -46.10
N PRO A 192 10.87 -52.85 -46.46
CA PRO A 192 11.00 -54.02 -47.31
C PRO A 192 11.37 -53.54 -48.72
N GLY A 193 12.43 -54.11 -49.30
CA GLY A 193 12.91 -53.74 -50.63
C GLY A 193 11.80 -53.79 -51.67
N ARG A 194 11.45 -52.63 -52.24
CA ARG A 194 10.52 -52.50 -53.36
C ARG A 194 11.23 -53.05 -54.61
N ARG A 195 11.05 -54.35 -54.89
CA ARG A 195 11.50 -54.96 -56.16
C ARG A 195 10.81 -54.21 -57.31
N VAL A 196 11.59 -53.48 -58.09
CA VAL A 196 11.17 -52.94 -59.38
C VAL A 196 11.08 -54.14 -60.33
N ARG A 197 9.87 -54.45 -60.80
CA ARG A 197 9.63 -55.39 -61.89
C ARG A 197 9.84 -54.62 -63.20
N GLU A 198 10.79 -55.07 -64.00
CA GLU A 198 10.90 -54.77 -65.43
C GLU A 198 9.70 -55.35 -66.21
#